data_AF-A0A7C2SJD3-F1
#
_entry.id   AF-A0A7C2SJD3-F1
#
_cell.length_a   1.000
_cell.length_b   1.000
_cell.length_c   1.000
_cell.angle_alpha   90.00
_cell.angle_beta   90.00
_cell.angle_gamma   90.00
#
_symmetry.space_group_name_H-M   'P 1'
#
loop_
_entity.id
_entity.type
_entity.pdbx_description
1 polymer ?
#
loop_
_entity_poly.entity_id
_entity_poly.type
_entity_poly.pdbx_seq_one_letter_code
_entity_poly.pdbx_strand_id
1 'polypeptide(L)'
;LLGELETIYGNFTIKKSVPSFEWGDTIAVNKRTNEEVLINDLSQIYQMEFMDLVPIEKIVEYIKNHARVEFARGPMKFYLNTSPNDPYYSSDSSYYRWSFDQINAEGAWSITTGSSSIKVAVMDVFGGVSQLHEELMGQIAVDRVGPNYGGHGITVAGAVSALTNNNKDIASLGRNLKLILNRSFTTVAGIQQAINDGADVINCSYAFGSYGSDDYKQVFGNAISQGIIVIASSGNDQSNPTVMHPAYYNFGNAGQVIAVTSTTWNNDTQVEHFIEGFNYSPGTDPINDPDRAFVDVAGPGGYVRCLSGSGSTGTVRIWAATSIATPYVSALAGLILSVNNSLTPVDVYNILTSTADKLPQYSYDSNGWNRKMGYGRINAYKALKYTLEKFGGTLTNNLVISSGETWNFSSGVTVKFTTGKSIQVDGTLNATGTTFTSSGSSWGGIQFRSGSSGILDGCTIENVYTYGGAAISMIGGGSATVKNCTIENNSSSHGISIINTESGVPYIYNNTIRNNTLSGISIYNGNTYLRYNTHI
;
A
#
# COMPACT_ATOMS: atom_id res chain seq x y z
N LEU A 1 -23.12 -19.33 -30.72
CA LEU A 1 -22.84 -18.59 -29.46
C LEU A 1 -22.16 -19.44 -28.39
N LEU A 2 -22.86 -20.21 -27.55
CA LEU A 2 -22.23 -20.86 -26.38
C LEU A 2 -21.15 -21.89 -26.76
N GLY A 3 -21.41 -22.74 -27.78
CA GLY A 3 -20.41 -23.70 -28.25
C GLY A 3 -19.17 -23.05 -28.89
N GLU A 4 -19.31 -21.88 -29.50
CA GLU A 4 -18.15 -21.11 -30.02
C GLU A 4 -17.35 -20.51 -28.87
N LEU A 5 -18.01 -19.96 -27.85
CA LEU A 5 -17.33 -19.47 -26.64
C LEU A 5 -16.57 -20.59 -25.93
N GLU A 6 -17.16 -21.78 -25.83
CA GLU A 6 -16.53 -22.94 -25.18
C GLU A 6 -15.33 -23.45 -25.98
N THR A 7 -15.44 -23.43 -27.32
CA THR A 7 -14.33 -23.78 -28.22
C THR A 7 -13.17 -22.80 -28.11
N ILE A 8 -13.44 -21.50 -27.96
CA ILE A 8 -12.42 -20.45 -27.98
C ILE A 8 -11.82 -20.21 -26.58
N TYR A 9 -12.64 -20.29 -25.53
CA TYR A 9 -12.29 -19.82 -24.18
C TYR A 9 -12.39 -20.91 -23.10
N GLY A 10 -12.66 -22.15 -23.48
CA GLY A 10 -12.76 -23.27 -22.55
C GLY A 10 -14.08 -23.34 -21.80
N ASN A 11 -14.15 -24.23 -20.82
CA ASN A 11 -15.38 -24.53 -20.10
C ASN A 11 -15.84 -23.33 -19.25
N PHE A 12 -17.16 -23.14 -19.19
CA PHE A 12 -17.79 -22.17 -18.32
C PHE A 12 -19.14 -22.69 -17.80
N THR A 13 -19.63 -22.10 -16.72
CA THR A 13 -20.99 -22.35 -16.22
C THR A 13 -21.88 -21.15 -16.44
N ILE A 14 -23.18 -21.40 -16.64
CA ILE A 14 -24.21 -20.36 -16.73
C ILE A 14 -25.21 -20.59 -15.60
N LYS A 15 -25.50 -19.55 -14.83
CA LYS A 15 -26.49 -19.57 -13.76
C LYS A 15 -27.42 -18.38 -13.88
N LYS A 16 -28.71 -18.57 -13.57
CA LYS A 16 -29.68 -17.47 -13.48
C LYS A 16 -29.27 -16.55 -12.34
N SER A 17 -29.16 -15.26 -12.58
CA SER A 17 -28.71 -14.30 -11.57
C SER A 17 -29.74 -14.09 -10.47
N VAL A 18 -31.03 -14.25 -10.79
CA VAL A 18 -32.13 -14.22 -9.81
C VAL A 18 -32.94 -15.51 -9.95
N PRO A 19 -32.54 -16.60 -9.26
CA PRO A 19 -33.17 -17.91 -9.43
C PRO A 19 -34.67 -17.94 -9.16
N SER A 20 -35.18 -17.03 -8.33
CA SER A 20 -36.59 -16.98 -7.91
C SER A 20 -37.53 -16.22 -8.85
N PHE A 21 -37.02 -15.50 -9.85
CA PHE A 21 -37.85 -14.75 -10.80
C PHE A 21 -38.31 -15.67 -11.93
N GLU A 22 -39.60 -15.75 -12.19
CA GLU A 22 -40.17 -16.42 -13.35
C GLU A 22 -40.47 -15.43 -14.49
N TRP A 23 -40.55 -15.94 -15.72
CA TRP A 23 -40.84 -15.08 -16.88
C TRP A 23 -42.21 -14.41 -16.73
N GLY A 24 -42.23 -13.09 -16.85
CA GLY A 24 -43.44 -12.28 -16.64
C GLY A 24 -43.62 -11.74 -15.22
N ASP A 25 -42.69 -12.02 -14.29
CA ASP A 25 -42.67 -11.43 -12.94
C ASP A 25 -42.39 -9.92 -13.01
N THR A 26 -43.47 -9.17 -13.24
CA THR A 26 -43.45 -7.72 -13.53
C THR A 26 -44.26 -6.91 -12.51
N ILE A 27 -44.82 -7.55 -11.48
CA ILE A 27 -45.61 -6.91 -10.43
C ILE A 27 -44.99 -7.22 -9.06
N ALA A 28 -44.69 -6.19 -8.29
CA ALA A 28 -44.28 -6.30 -6.89
C ALA A 28 -45.17 -5.42 -6.00
N VAL A 29 -45.12 -5.62 -4.68
CA VAL A 29 -45.79 -4.75 -3.71
C VAL A 29 -44.80 -3.74 -3.15
N ASN A 30 -45.13 -2.46 -3.23
CA ASN A 30 -44.36 -1.42 -2.56
C ASN A 30 -44.51 -1.58 -1.04
N LYS A 31 -43.45 -1.99 -0.36
CA LYS A 31 -43.45 -2.26 1.09
C LYS A 31 -43.88 -1.06 1.97
N ARG A 32 -43.86 0.18 1.45
CA ARG A 32 -44.19 1.39 2.22
C ARG A 32 -45.63 1.86 2.00
N THR A 33 -46.18 1.68 0.80
CA THR A 33 -47.55 2.11 0.46
C THR A 33 -48.54 0.95 0.39
N ASN A 34 -48.04 -0.29 0.34
CA ASN A 34 -48.80 -1.52 0.16
C ASN A 34 -49.57 -1.59 -1.17
N GLU A 35 -49.17 -0.78 -2.15
CA GLU A 35 -49.74 -0.76 -3.50
C GLU A 35 -48.91 -1.66 -4.44
N GLU A 36 -49.57 -2.20 -5.46
CA GLU A 36 -48.89 -2.91 -6.55
C GLU A 36 -48.13 -1.93 -7.44
N VAL A 37 -46.90 -2.30 -7.80
CA VAL A 37 -46.01 -1.52 -8.66
C VAL A 37 -45.43 -2.40 -9.75
N LEU A 38 -45.22 -1.80 -10.92
CA LEU A 38 -44.51 -2.47 -12.02
C LEU A 38 -43.01 -2.52 -11.73
N ILE A 39 -42.41 -3.69 -11.97
CA ILE A 39 -40.98 -3.95 -11.89
C ILE A 39 -40.49 -4.55 -13.21
N ASN A 40 -39.18 -4.44 -13.46
CA ASN A 40 -38.57 -5.09 -14.62
C ASN A 40 -38.52 -6.62 -14.40
N ASP A 41 -38.76 -7.37 -15.47
CA ASP A 41 -38.54 -8.82 -15.46
C ASP A 41 -37.03 -9.11 -15.39
N LEU A 42 -36.59 -9.75 -14.31
CA LEU A 42 -35.19 -10.14 -14.08
C LEU A 42 -34.92 -11.62 -14.41
N SER A 43 -35.90 -12.34 -14.95
CA SER A 43 -35.83 -13.78 -15.21
C SER A 43 -34.84 -14.15 -16.33
N GLN A 44 -34.46 -13.22 -17.19
CA GLN A 44 -33.52 -13.47 -18.29
C GLN A 44 -32.12 -12.88 -18.04
N ILE A 45 -31.77 -12.62 -16.78
CA ILE A 45 -30.42 -12.21 -16.39
C ILE A 45 -29.63 -13.45 -15.98
N TYR A 46 -28.49 -13.66 -16.64
CA TYR A 46 -27.60 -14.80 -16.41
C TYR A 46 -26.19 -14.33 -16.07
N GLN A 47 -25.54 -15.07 -15.19
CA GLN A 47 -24.13 -14.95 -14.88
C GLN A 47 -23.36 -16.09 -15.55
N MET A 48 -22.33 -15.74 -16.31
CA MET A 48 -21.35 -16.68 -16.87
C MET A 48 -20.09 -16.66 -16.02
N GLU A 49 -19.60 -17.86 -15.68
CA GLU A 49 -18.40 -18.08 -14.88
C GLU A 49 -17.45 -19.00 -15.65
N PHE A 50 -16.34 -18.46 -16.13
CA PHE A 50 -15.31 -19.20 -16.86
C PHE A 50 -14.37 -19.89 -15.89
N MET A 51 -13.97 -21.12 -16.21
CA MET A 51 -13.06 -21.91 -15.37
C MET A 51 -11.60 -21.45 -15.50
N ASP A 52 -11.27 -20.82 -16.61
CA ASP A 52 -9.95 -20.26 -16.91
C ASP A 52 -10.00 -18.72 -17.02
N LEU A 53 -8.82 -18.09 -16.97
CA LEU A 53 -8.68 -16.65 -17.19
C LEU A 53 -8.98 -16.31 -18.65
N VAL A 54 -9.91 -15.38 -18.87
CA VAL A 54 -10.40 -15.03 -20.21
C VAL A 54 -10.41 -13.52 -20.44
N PRO A 55 -10.27 -13.05 -21.71
CA PRO A 55 -10.34 -11.63 -22.04
C PRO A 55 -11.80 -11.14 -22.01
N ILE A 56 -12.25 -10.73 -20.83
CA ILE A 56 -13.65 -10.34 -20.54
C ILE A 56 -14.18 -9.32 -21.55
N GLU A 57 -13.40 -8.31 -21.90
CA GLU A 57 -13.84 -7.25 -22.82
C GLU A 57 -14.19 -7.80 -24.21
N LYS A 58 -13.39 -8.75 -24.74
CA LYS A 58 -13.65 -9.39 -26.05
C LYS A 58 -14.88 -10.31 -25.99
N ILE A 59 -15.04 -11.04 -24.90
CA ILE A 59 -16.20 -11.93 -24.69
C ILE A 59 -17.49 -11.10 -24.61
N VAL A 60 -17.47 -10.00 -23.85
CA VAL A 60 -18.62 -9.10 -23.74
C VAL A 60 -19.00 -8.52 -25.09
N GLU A 61 -18.03 -8.04 -25.88
CA GLU A 61 -18.28 -7.51 -27.22
C GLU A 61 -18.89 -8.56 -28.16
N TYR A 62 -18.33 -9.79 -28.13
CA TYR A 62 -18.84 -10.90 -28.92
C TYR A 62 -20.27 -11.31 -28.51
N ILE A 63 -20.55 -11.45 -27.21
CA ILE A 63 -21.88 -11.82 -26.70
C ILE A 63 -22.91 -10.72 -27.02
N LYS A 64 -22.54 -9.45 -26.83
CA LYS A 64 -23.43 -8.30 -27.05
C LYS A 64 -23.89 -8.16 -28.51
N ASN A 65 -23.09 -8.62 -29.47
CA ASN A 65 -23.44 -8.58 -30.90
C ASN A 65 -24.41 -9.70 -31.34
N HIS A 66 -24.77 -10.63 -30.46
CA HIS A 66 -25.70 -11.70 -30.79
C HIS A 66 -27.15 -11.22 -30.71
N ALA A 67 -27.95 -11.47 -31.75
CA ALA A 67 -29.34 -10.98 -31.89
C ALA A 67 -30.33 -11.42 -30.78
N ARG A 68 -29.93 -12.31 -29.87
CA ARG A 68 -30.73 -12.78 -28.72
C ARG A 68 -30.24 -12.23 -27.38
N VAL A 69 -29.27 -11.33 -27.39
CA VAL A 69 -28.69 -10.72 -26.19
C VAL A 69 -29.07 -9.25 -26.19
N GLU A 70 -29.82 -8.82 -25.19
CA GLU A 70 -30.19 -7.41 -25.02
C GLU A 70 -29.02 -6.58 -24.45
N PHE A 71 -28.29 -7.15 -23.48
CA PHE A 71 -27.08 -6.56 -22.93
C PHE A 71 -26.10 -7.63 -22.45
N ALA A 72 -24.82 -7.28 -22.45
CA ALA A 72 -23.77 -8.04 -21.79
C ALA A 72 -22.81 -7.05 -21.11
N ARG A 73 -22.31 -7.41 -19.92
CA ARG A 73 -21.33 -6.62 -19.18
C ARG A 73 -20.34 -7.54 -18.47
N GLY A 74 -19.12 -7.06 -18.27
CA GLY A 74 -18.15 -7.70 -17.37
C GLY A 74 -18.54 -7.53 -15.90
N PRO A 75 -17.78 -8.13 -14.97
CA PRO A 75 -17.97 -7.90 -13.54
C PRO A 75 -17.83 -6.41 -13.23
N MET A 76 -18.64 -5.92 -12.28
CA MET A 76 -18.50 -4.55 -11.80
C MET A 76 -17.13 -4.38 -11.14
N LYS A 77 -16.30 -3.50 -11.70
CA LYS A 77 -15.07 -3.04 -11.07
C LYS A 77 -15.47 -1.96 -10.07
N PHE A 78 -15.40 -2.27 -8.78
CA PHE A 78 -15.52 -1.27 -7.73
C PHE A 78 -14.19 -0.55 -7.62
N TYR A 79 -14.16 0.74 -7.95
CA TYR A 79 -13.03 1.59 -7.60
C TYR A 79 -13.24 2.03 -6.15
N LEU A 80 -12.32 1.64 -5.28
CA LEU A 80 -12.30 2.13 -3.91
C LEU A 80 -12.12 3.65 -3.94
N ASN A 81 -12.60 4.37 -2.92
CA ASN A 81 -12.41 5.83 -2.80
C ASN A 81 -10.92 6.26 -2.75
N THR A 82 -10.00 5.29 -2.70
CA THR A 82 -8.55 5.50 -2.76
C THR A 82 -7.99 5.41 -4.19
N SER A 83 -8.74 4.94 -5.18
CA SER A 83 -8.30 4.87 -6.58
C SER A 83 -8.03 6.28 -7.15
N PRO A 84 -6.83 6.52 -7.71
CA PRO A 84 -6.52 7.74 -8.43
C PRO A 84 -7.49 8.06 -9.59
N ASN A 85 -7.78 9.34 -9.79
CA ASN A 85 -8.59 9.83 -10.93
C ASN A 85 -7.78 10.11 -12.21
N ASP A 86 -6.47 9.86 -12.15
CA ASP A 86 -5.52 10.10 -13.24
C ASP A 86 -5.84 9.21 -14.45
N PRO A 87 -5.89 9.74 -15.68
CA PRO A 87 -6.31 8.99 -16.85
C PRO A 87 -5.48 7.72 -17.08
N TYR A 88 -4.16 7.74 -16.93
CA TYR A 88 -3.35 6.53 -17.14
C TYR A 88 -3.32 5.57 -15.95
N TYR A 89 -4.02 5.90 -14.85
CA TYR A 89 -4.33 4.95 -13.78
C TYR A 89 -5.65 4.20 -14.03
N SER A 90 -6.64 4.89 -14.60
CA SER A 90 -8.02 4.41 -14.73
C SER A 90 -8.40 3.93 -16.14
N SER A 91 -7.83 4.53 -17.19
CA SER A 91 -8.18 4.31 -18.60
C SER A 91 -7.18 3.43 -19.35
N ASP A 92 -5.99 3.21 -18.81
CA ASP A 92 -5.08 2.24 -19.39
C ASP A 92 -5.61 0.85 -19.10
N SER A 93 -5.79 0.04 -20.15
CA SER A 93 -6.05 -1.41 -20.04
C SER A 93 -5.12 -1.99 -18.95
N SER A 94 -5.55 -3.03 -18.24
CA SER A 94 -4.85 -3.74 -17.15
C SER A 94 -3.31 -3.82 -17.28
N TYR A 95 -2.81 -3.79 -18.51
CA TYR A 95 -1.44 -3.68 -18.97
C TYR A 95 -0.46 -2.81 -18.16
N TYR A 96 -0.85 -1.63 -17.63
CA TYR A 96 0.09 -0.76 -16.88
C TYR A 96 -0.29 -0.58 -15.42
N ARG A 97 -1.57 -0.75 -15.08
CA ARG A 97 -2.06 -0.68 -13.70
C ARG A 97 -1.51 -1.82 -12.84
N TRP A 98 -1.09 -2.92 -13.46
CA TRP A 98 -0.50 -4.08 -12.77
C TRP A 98 0.55 -3.68 -11.74
N SER A 99 1.36 -2.64 -12.01
CA SER A 99 2.42 -2.19 -11.11
C SER A 99 1.89 -1.75 -9.76
N PHE A 100 0.70 -1.14 -9.71
CA PHE A 100 0.03 -0.73 -8.48
C PHE A 100 -0.74 -1.88 -7.84
N ASP A 101 -1.39 -2.71 -8.65
CA ASP A 101 -2.19 -3.85 -8.17
C ASP A 101 -1.29 -4.90 -7.48
N GLN A 102 -0.16 -5.26 -8.09
CA GLN A 102 0.76 -6.27 -7.56
C GLN A 102 1.45 -5.84 -6.26
N ILE A 103 1.72 -4.55 -6.10
CA ILE A 103 2.29 -4.02 -4.85
C ILE A 103 1.21 -3.63 -3.82
N ASN A 104 -0.07 -3.87 -4.12
CA ASN A 104 -1.20 -3.47 -3.27
C ASN A 104 -1.17 -1.98 -2.86
N ALA A 105 -1.04 -1.10 -3.86
CA ALA A 105 -0.96 0.34 -3.63
C ALA A 105 -2.25 0.93 -3.03
N GLU A 106 -3.43 0.46 -3.44
CA GLU A 106 -4.71 0.96 -2.90
C GLU A 106 -4.92 0.61 -1.43
N GLY A 107 -4.47 -0.57 -0.99
CA GLY A 107 -4.41 -0.89 0.43
C GLY A 107 -3.43 0.01 1.18
N ALA A 108 -2.25 0.30 0.60
CA ALA A 108 -1.30 1.21 1.22
C ALA A 108 -1.89 2.63 1.39
N TRP A 109 -2.56 3.14 0.36
CA TRP A 109 -3.19 4.46 0.38
C TRP A 109 -4.38 4.57 1.33
N SER A 110 -5.02 3.45 1.70
CA SER A 110 -6.02 3.47 2.78
C SER A 110 -5.38 3.75 4.15
N ILE A 111 -4.08 3.47 4.32
CA ILE A 111 -3.31 3.82 5.53
C ILE A 111 -2.74 5.24 5.41
N THR A 112 -1.95 5.52 4.38
CA THR A 112 -1.40 6.85 4.10
C THR A 112 -1.07 7.03 2.63
N THR A 113 -1.20 8.25 2.12
CA THR A 113 -0.72 8.65 0.79
C THR A 113 0.64 9.36 0.82
N GLY A 114 1.29 9.38 1.98
CA GLY A 114 2.56 10.06 2.23
C GLY A 114 2.39 11.37 3.00
N SER A 115 3.51 11.94 3.42
CA SER A 115 3.61 13.23 4.11
C SER A 115 4.55 14.16 3.36
N SER A 116 4.17 15.43 3.24
CA SER A 116 5.00 16.47 2.62
C SER A 116 6.24 16.82 3.44
N SER A 117 6.32 16.33 4.68
CA SER A 117 7.53 16.41 5.51
C SER A 117 8.62 15.45 5.05
N ILE A 118 8.27 14.39 4.30
CA ILE A 118 9.22 13.37 3.85
C ILE A 118 9.71 13.71 2.45
N LYS A 119 11.03 13.80 2.28
CA LYS A 119 11.70 14.19 1.04
C LYS A 119 12.48 13.04 0.43
N VAL A 120 12.23 12.77 -0.84
CA VAL A 120 12.99 11.83 -1.67
C VAL A 120 13.90 12.61 -2.62
N ALA A 121 15.21 12.45 -2.46
CA ALA A 121 16.18 12.97 -3.40
C ALA A 121 16.29 12.06 -4.63
N VAL A 122 15.94 12.60 -5.78
CA VAL A 122 16.12 11.95 -7.09
C VAL A 122 17.44 12.45 -7.65
N MET A 123 18.47 11.63 -7.47
CA MET A 123 19.82 11.86 -7.99
C MET A 123 19.87 11.24 -9.39
N ASP A 124 19.84 12.05 -10.45
CA ASP A 124 19.69 11.49 -11.81
C ASP A 124 20.17 12.44 -12.92
N VAL A 125 20.12 11.97 -14.17
CA VAL A 125 20.37 12.77 -15.37
C VAL A 125 19.13 13.62 -15.66
N PHE A 126 19.30 14.93 -15.51
CA PHE A 126 18.30 15.93 -15.91
C PHE A 126 18.79 16.77 -17.08
N GLY A 127 17.94 16.97 -18.09
CA GLY A 127 18.18 17.94 -19.14
C GLY A 127 17.29 17.86 -20.38
N GLY A 128 17.44 18.84 -21.28
CA GLY A 128 16.78 18.90 -22.60
C GLY A 128 15.42 19.58 -22.62
N VAL A 129 14.86 19.99 -21.47
CA VAL A 129 13.54 20.63 -21.38
C VAL A 129 13.60 21.82 -20.43
N SER A 130 13.23 23.01 -20.89
CA SER A 130 13.37 24.26 -20.12
C SER A 130 12.30 24.46 -19.04
N GLN A 131 11.18 23.74 -19.13
CA GLN A 131 10.04 23.82 -18.22
C GLN A 131 9.93 22.54 -17.40
N LEU A 132 9.60 22.69 -16.11
CA LEU A 132 9.29 21.55 -15.25
C LEU A 132 8.03 20.85 -15.76
N HIS A 133 8.00 19.52 -15.68
CA HIS A 133 6.83 18.75 -16.04
C HIS A 133 5.61 19.15 -15.17
N GLU A 134 4.44 19.31 -15.77
CA GLU A 134 3.24 19.82 -15.06
C GLU A 134 2.86 18.94 -13.85
N GLU A 135 3.00 17.62 -14.00
CA GLU A 135 2.80 16.63 -12.95
C GLU A 135 3.81 16.70 -11.78
N LEU A 136 4.86 17.51 -11.86
CA LEU A 136 5.80 17.74 -10.75
C LEU A 136 5.64 19.11 -10.11
N MET A 137 4.71 19.94 -10.61
CA MET A 137 4.42 21.23 -10.00
C MET A 137 3.88 21.05 -8.59
N GLY A 138 4.48 21.78 -7.64
CA GLY A 138 4.13 21.67 -6.22
C GLY A 138 4.68 20.42 -5.52
N GLN A 139 5.40 19.54 -6.23
CA GLN A 139 6.04 18.35 -5.64
C GLN A 139 7.51 18.57 -5.27
N ILE A 140 8.14 19.63 -5.76
CA ILE A 140 9.57 19.90 -5.53
C ILE A 140 9.75 20.69 -4.23
N ALA A 141 10.46 20.11 -3.26
CA ALA A 141 10.90 20.82 -2.05
C ALA A 141 12.21 21.57 -2.28
N VAL A 142 13.15 20.97 -3.02
CA VAL A 142 14.43 21.60 -3.37
C VAL A 142 14.75 21.31 -4.83
N ASP A 143 15.07 22.35 -5.58
CA ASP A 143 15.46 22.27 -6.98
C ASP A 143 16.94 22.60 -7.14
N ARG A 144 17.76 21.60 -7.51
CA ARG A 144 19.18 21.75 -7.91
C ARG A 144 19.38 21.55 -9.40
N VAL A 145 18.30 21.63 -10.18
CA VAL A 145 18.27 21.41 -11.62
C VAL A 145 18.08 22.75 -12.35
N GLY A 146 17.14 23.61 -11.96
CA GLY A 146 16.86 24.83 -12.73
C GLY A 146 16.35 24.51 -14.15
N PRO A 147 16.27 25.45 -15.12
CA PRO A 147 15.45 25.31 -16.34
C PRO A 147 16.03 24.37 -17.40
N ASN A 148 16.27 23.13 -16.99
CA ASN A 148 16.81 22.03 -17.77
C ASN A 148 16.37 20.73 -17.08
N TYR A 149 15.05 20.57 -17.00
CA TYR A 149 14.33 19.61 -16.18
C TYR A 149 14.15 18.25 -16.83
N GLY A 150 14.28 18.06 -18.15
CA GLY A 150 13.92 16.80 -18.82
C GLY A 150 14.78 15.57 -18.52
N GLY A 151 14.75 14.58 -19.41
CA GLY A 151 15.58 13.38 -19.34
C GLY A 151 15.04 12.30 -18.40
N HIS A 152 15.92 11.34 -18.08
CA HIS A 152 15.58 10.18 -17.26
C HIS A 152 15.12 10.58 -15.84
N GLY A 153 15.70 11.64 -15.27
CA GLY A 153 15.33 12.16 -13.96
C GLY A 153 13.86 12.54 -13.80
N ILE A 154 13.17 13.05 -14.85
CA ILE A 154 11.71 13.33 -14.79
C ILE A 154 10.89 12.06 -14.77
N THR A 155 11.33 11.07 -15.56
CA THR A 155 10.66 9.78 -15.64
C THR A 155 10.69 9.12 -14.25
N VAL A 156 11.86 9.15 -13.60
CA VAL A 156 12.08 8.64 -12.24
C VAL A 156 11.34 9.46 -11.19
N ALA A 157 11.45 10.78 -11.22
CA ALA A 157 10.78 11.68 -10.27
C ALA A 157 9.25 11.53 -10.30
N GLY A 158 8.67 11.37 -11.49
CA GLY A 158 7.26 11.08 -11.66
C GLY A 158 6.84 9.74 -11.04
N ALA A 159 7.65 8.69 -11.21
CA ALA A 159 7.38 7.39 -10.60
C ALA A 159 7.41 7.43 -9.06
N VAL A 160 8.23 8.32 -8.47
CA VAL A 160 8.24 8.52 -7.00
C VAL A 160 6.98 9.25 -6.53
N SER A 161 6.71 10.45 -7.08
CA SER A 161 5.77 11.40 -6.47
C SER A 161 5.12 12.37 -7.49
N ALA A 162 4.72 11.90 -8.68
CA ALA A 162 3.84 12.67 -9.58
C ALA A 162 2.55 13.11 -8.87
N LEU A 163 2.06 14.30 -9.24
CA LEU A 163 0.85 14.94 -8.73
C LEU A 163 -0.40 14.11 -9.04
N THR A 164 -0.72 13.21 -8.13
CA THR A 164 -1.86 12.29 -8.27
C THR A 164 -3.18 12.96 -7.91
N ASN A 165 -4.28 12.50 -8.51
CA ASN A 165 -5.65 13.01 -8.33
C ASN A 165 -5.94 14.36 -8.99
N ASN A 166 -5.22 14.72 -10.05
CA ASN A 166 -5.40 15.99 -10.76
C ASN A 166 -6.12 15.86 -12.13
N ASN A 167 -6.64 14.66 -12.45
CA ASN A 167 -7.23 14.30 -13.75
C ASN A 167 -6.28 14.41 -14.95
N LYS A 168 -4.97 14.34 -14.73
CA LYS A 168 -3.94 14.36 -15.77
C LYS A 168 -3.00 13.17 -15.62
N ASP A 169 -2.33 12.85 -16.72
CA ASP A 169 -1.27 11.87 -16.84
C ASP A 169 -1.32 10.67 -15.85
N ILE A 170 -0.39 10.57 -14.89
CA ILE A 170 -0.14 9.35 -14.11
C ILE A 170 -0.39 9.56 -12.61
N ALA A 171 -0.76 8.47 -11.93
CA ALA A 171 -0.64 8.37 -10.49
C ALA A 171 0.78 7.97 -10.07
N SER A 172 1.17 8.27 -8.83
CA SER A 172 2.40 7.80 -8.20
C SER A 172 2.12 7.16 -6.84
N LEU A 173 3.01 6.26 -6.41
CA LEU A 173 2.86 5.60 -5.10
C LEU A 173 2.99 6.61 -3.96
N GLY A 174 3.96 7.53 -4.05
CA GLY A 174 4.28 8.51 -3.03
C GLY A 174 3.55 9.85 -3.17
N ARG A 175 2.24 9.84 -3.40
CA ARG A 175 1.43 11.02 -3.82
C ARG A 175 1.72 12.34 -3.09
N ASN A 176 1.97 12.28 -1.79
CA ASN A 176 2.17 13.45 -0.93
C ASN A 176 3.62 13.65 -0.46
N LEU A 177 4.55 12.84 -0.94
CA LEU A 177 5.98 13.03 -0.67
C LEU A 177 6.47 14.32 -1.37
N LYS A 178 7.67 14.77 -1.00
CA LYS A 178 8.35 15.86 -1.73
C LYS A 178 9.64 15.40 -2.34
N LEU A 179 10.02 16.08 -3.42
CA LEU A 179 11.19 15.72 -4.21
C LEU A 179 12.31 16.74 -4.00
N ILE A 180 13.53 16.21 -3.89
CA ILE A 180 14.76 16.99 -4.10
C ILE A 180 15.28 16.56 -5.47
N LEU A 181 15.28 17.47 -6.45
CA LEU A 181 15.84 17.15 -7.77
C LEU A 181 17.31 17.54 -7.78
N ASN A 182 18.20 16.60 -8.10
CA ASN A 182 19.63 16.84 -8.09
C ASN A 182 20.35 16.12 -9.23
N ARG A 183 21.00 16.92 -10.09
CA ARG A 183 21.78 16.43 -11.24
C ARG A 183 23.22 16.02 -10.91
N SER A 184 23.71 16.32 -9.72
CA SER A 184 25.10 16.09 -9.32
C SER A 184 25.28 14.68 -8.73
N PHE A 185 24.73 13.66 -9.38
CA PHE A 185 24.70 12.28 -8.88
C PHE A 185 26.03 11.53 -8.99
N THR A 186 26.96 12.04 -9.79
CA THR A 186 28.31 11.49 -9.97
C THR A 186 29.38 12.26 -9.20
N THR A 187 29.05 12.87 -8.05
CA THR A 187 30.06 13.49 -7.20
C THR A 187 29.72 13.31 -5.73
N VAL A 188 30.75 13.13 -4.89
CA VAL A 188 30.62 13.14 -3.43
C VAL A 188 29.93 14.40 -2.93
N ALA A 189 30.31 15.57 -3.46
CA ALA A 189 29.71 16.85 -3.10
C ALA A 189 28.21 16.91 -3.41
N GLY A 190 27.78 16.34 -4.53
CA GLY A 190 26.36 16.30 -4.90
C GLY A 190 25.54 15.38 -4.02
N ILE A 191 26.08 14.22 -3.63
CA ILE A 191 25.42 13.32 -2.67
C ILE A 191 25.35 13.98 -1.29
N GLN A 192 26.45 14.57 -0.82
CA GLN A 192 26.46 15.34 0.43
C GLN A 192 25.49 16.53 0.40
N GLN A 193 25.30 17.15 -0.77
CA GLN A 193 24.30 18.22 -0.91
C GLN A 193 22.87 17.70 -0.71
N ALA A 194 22.53 16.51 -1.19
CA ALA A 194 21.22 15.92 -0.96
C ALA A 194 20.97 15.63 0.53
N ILE A 195 22.00 15.16 1.25
CA ILE A 195 21.97 15.01 2.72
C ILE A 195 21.67 16.37 3.37
N ASN A 196 22.41 17.41 2.99
CA ASN A 196 22.25 18.76 3.55
C ASN A 196 20.92 19.42 3.19
N ASP A 197 20.31 19.06 2.06
CA ASP A 197 18.99 19.51 1.63
C ASP A 197 17.84 18.80 2.42
N GLY A 198 18.21 17.88 3.30
CA GLY A 198 17.33 17.17 4.21
C GLY A 198 16.56 16.03 3.53
N ALA A 199 17.24 15.26 2.69
CA ALA A 199 16.67 14.04 2.13
C ALA A 199 16.45 13.00 3.23
N ASP A 200 15.26 12.39 3.27
CA ASP A 200 14.99 11.22 4.10
C ASP A 200 15.27 9.92 3.31
N VAL A 201 15.11 9.98 2.00
CA VAL A 201 15.39 8.89 1.05
C VAL A 201 16.23 9.42 -0.10
N ILE A 202 17.29 8.71 -0.51
CA ILE A 202 18.06 8.97 -1.72
C ILE A 202 17.77 7.85 -2.73
N ASN A 203 17.19 8.23 -3.87
CA ASN A 203 16.94 7.35 -5.01
C ASN A 203 18.09 7.44 -6.02
N CYS A 204 18.76 6.32 -6.23
CA CYS A 204 19.82 6.11 -7.21
C CYS A 204 19.33 5.19 -8.34
N SER A 205 18.57 5.74 -9.28
CA SER A 205 18.06 5.02 -10.46
C SER A 205 19.13 4.83 -11.56
N TYR A 206 20.37 4.67 -11.15
CA TYR A 206 21.53 4.47 -12.01
C TYR A 206 22.40 3.36 -11.44
N ALA A 207 23.22 2.79 -12.32
CA ALA A 207 24.21 1.78 -11.98
C ALA A 207 25.50 2.09 -12.72
N PHE A 208 26.64 1.95 -12.05
CA PHE A 208 27.96 2.02 -12.67
C PHE A 208 28.77 0.76 -12.31
N GLY A 209 29.68 0.39 -13.23
CA GLY A 209 30.54 -0.78 -13.08
C GLY A 209 31.52 -0.66 -11.91
N SER A 210 32.42 -1.63 -11.78
CA SER A 210 33.30 -1.89 -10.62
C SER A 210 34.27 -0.76 -10.20
N TYR A 211 34.19 0.43 -10.81
CA TYR A 211 34.92 1.63 -10.40
C TYR A 211 34.12 2.43 -9.37
N GLY A 212 33.60 1.77 -8.33
CA GLY A 212 33.11 2.46 -7.14
C GLY A 212 34.32 2.97 -6.35
N SER A 213 34.62 4.26 -6.45
CA SER A 213 35.71 4.85 -5.69
C SER A 213 35.36 4.89 -4.20
N ASP A 214 36.34 4.64 -3.33
CA ASP A 214 36.15 4.53 -1.87
C ASP A 214 35.42 5.74 -1.25
N ASP A 215 35.57 6.91 -1.87
CA ASP A 215 34.92 8.16 -1.50
C ASP A 215 33.38 8.12 -1.72
N TYR A 216 32.88 7.43 -2.75
CA TYR A 216 31.42 7.21 -2.92
C TYR A 216 30.87 6.28 -1.85
N LYS A 217 31.58 5.20 -1.55
CA LYS A 217 31.18 4.29 -0.47
C LYS A 217 31.09 5.05 0.86
N GLN A 218 32.07 5.92 1.15
CA GLN A 218 32.08 6.75 2.36
C GLN A 218 30.89 7.70 2.43
N VAL A 219 30.56 8.45 1.37
CA VAL A 219 29.46 9.42 1.44
C VAL A 219 28.08 8.74 1.58
N PHE A 220 27.88 7.58 0.95
CA PHE A 220 26.66 6.79 1.16
C PHE A 220 26.61 6.18 2.57
N GLY A 221 27.74 5.72 3.11
CA GLY A 221 27.84 5.30 4.50
C GLY A 221 27.49 6.44 5.47
N ASN A 222 27.96 7.66 5.18
CA ASN A 222 27.60 8.85 5.96
C ASN A 222 26.09 9.15 5.87
N ALA A 223 25.48 9.04 4.71
CA ALA A 223 24.03 9.23 4.55
C ALA A 223 23.25 8.24 5.44
N ILE A 224 23.57 6.95 5.34
CA ILE A 224 22.92 5.89 6.13
C ILE A 224 23.14 6.10 7.62
N SER A 225 24.36 6.44 8.05
CA SER A 225 24.65 6.71 9.47
C SER A 225 23.89 7.93 10.03
N GLN A 226 23.44 8.84 9.15
CA GLN A 226 22.60 9.99 9.49
C GLN A 226 21.10 9.68 9.41
N GLY A 227 20.73 8.41 9.24
CA GLY A 227 19.33 7.98 9.18
C GLY A 227 18.70 8.03 7.78
N ILE A 228 19.47 8.34 6.73
CA ILE A 228 18.95 8.47 5.37
C ILE A 228 18.91 7.10 4.70
N ILE A 229 17.76 6.77 4.13
CA ILE A 229 17.58 5.52 3.40
C ILE A 229 18.12 5.69 1.99
N VAL A 230 19.02 4.82 1.56
CA VAL A 230 19.58 4.85 0.20
C VAL A 230 19.09 3.65 -0.57
N ILE A 231 18.53 3.88 -1.77
CA ILE A 231 17.92 2.84 -2.59
C ILE A 231 18.46 2.97 -4.01
N ALA A 232 18.95 1.87 -4.58
CA ALA A 232 19.64 1.90 -5.85
C ALA A 232 19.25 0.75 -6.79
N SER A 233 19.29 1.02 -8.09
CA SER A 233 19.05 0.00 -9.11
C SER A 233 20.17 -1.03 -9.15
N SER A 234 19.82 -2.31 -9.28
CA SER A 234 20.79 -3.42 -9.29
C SER A 234 21.58 -3.55 -10.60
N GLY A 235 21.05 -3.05 -11.72
CA GLY A 235 21.68 -3.08 -13.04
C GLY A 235 20.85 -3.82 -14.10
N ASN A 236 21.17 -3.59 -15.39
CA ASN A 236 20.45 -4.14 -16.55
C ASN A 236 21.37 -4.87 -17.56
N ASP A 237 22.51 -5.37 -17.10
CA ASP A 237 23.53 -6.04 -17.93
C ASP A 237 23.96 -7.39 -17.31
N GLN A 238 23.30 -8.47 -17.74
CA GLN A 238 23.66 -9.84 -17.34
C GLN A 238 25.01 -10.33 -17.84
N SER A 239 25.68 -9.62 -18.76
CA SER A 239 27.06 -9.98 -19.13
C SER A 239 28.02 -9.78 -17.95
N ASN A 240 27.67 -8.88 -17.02
CA ASN A 240 28.29 -8.75 -15.70
C ASN A 240 27.20 -8.94 -14.63
N PRO A 241 26.82 -10.18 -14.30
CA PRO A 241 25.54 -10.45 -13.66
C PRO A 241 25.38 -9.93 -12.23
N THR A 242 26.43 -9.44 -11.57
CA THR A 242 26.42 -8.99 -10.18
C THR A 242 25.71 -7.65 -10.00
N VAL A 243 25.05 -7.43 -8.86
CA VAL A 243 24.54 -6.09 -8.46
C VAL A 243 25.66 -5.04 -8.58
N MET A 244 25.32 -3.91 -9.19
CA MET A 244 26.26 -2.83 -9.51
C MET A 244 26.31 -1.75 -8.42
N HIS A 245 27.27 -0.83 -8.50
CA HIS A 245 27.31 0.31 -7.58
C HIS A 245 26.29 1.40 -7.98
N PRO A 246 25.65 2.10 -7.02
CA PRO A 246 25.88 2.02 -5.57
C PRO A 246 25.08 0.94 -4.82
N ALA A 247 24.21 0.18 -5.51
CA ALA A 247 23.38 -0.88 -4.89
C ALA A 247 24.19 -1.96 -4.15
N TYR A 248 25.45 -2.17 -4.54
CA TYR A 248 26.38 -3.09 -3.87
C TYR A 248 26.77 -2.66 -2.44
N TYR A 249 26.66 -1.39 -2.06
CA TYR A 249 27.30 -0.90 -0.83
C TYR A 249 26.61 -1.39 0.46
N ASN A 250 27.35 -2.20 1.22
CA ASN A 250 26.99 -2.69 2.56
C ASN A 250 27.94 -2.10 3.63
N PHE A 251 27.38 -1.77 4.80
CA PHE A 251 28.08 -1.19 5.96
C PHE A 251 27.85 -2.01 7.24
N GLY A 252 27.43 -3.27 7.11
CA GLY A 252 27.21 -4.19 8.23
C GLY A 252 26.08 -3.70 9.14
N ASN A 253 26.34 -3.63 10.45
CA ASN A 253 25.34 -3.22 11.44
C ASN A 253 24.80 -1.79 11.25
N ALA A 254 25.52 -0.93 10.52
CA ALA A 254 25.05 0.42 10.21
C ALA A 254 23.95 0.43 9.13
N GLY A 255 23.77 -0.67 8.40
CA GLY A 255 22.83 -0.80 7.29
C GLY A 255 23.51 -0.94 5.93
N GLN A 256 22.74 -0.84 4.86
CA GLN A 256 23.21 -0.97 3.49
C GLN A 256 22.37 -0.12 2.52
N VAL A 257 22.87 0.04 1.30
CA VAL A 257 22.05 0.51 0.18
C VAL A 257 21.08 -0.60 -0.19
N ILE A 258 19.80 -0.27 -0.30
CA ILE A 258 18.76 -1.24 -0.71
C ILE A 258 18.88 -1.46 -2.22
N ALA A 259 19.26 -2.68 -2.61
CA ALA A 259 19.43 -3.07 -4.01
C ALA A 259 18.11 -3.55 -4.62
N VAL A 260 17.68 -2.87 -5.69
CA VAL A 260 16.39 -3.11 -6.32
C VAL A 260 16.54 -3.77 -7.69
N THR A 261 15.88 -4.92 -7.85
CA THR A 261 15.68 -5.57 -9.16
C THR A 261 14.30 -5.24 -9.73
N SER A 262 14.06 -5.62 -10.98
CA SER A 262 12.84 -5.30 -11.72
C SER A 262 12.03 -6.53 -12.08
N THR A 263 10.71 -6.39 -11.96
CA THR A 263 9.72 -7.31 -12.50
C THR A 263 8.92 -6.69 -13.63
N THR A 264 8.33 -7.56 -14.43
CA THR A 264 7.43 -7.20 -15.52
C THR A 264 6.22 -8.13 -15.55
N TRP A 265 5.11 -7.64 -16.10
CA TRP A 265 3.89 -8.40 -16.26
C TRP A 265 3.83 -9.12 -17.60
N ASN A 266 3.64 -10.42 -17.58
CA ASN A 266 3.33 -11.18 -18.79
C ASN A 266 1.81 -11.20 -18.98
N ASN A 267 1.32 -10.57 -20.06
CA ASN A 267 -0.12 -10.46 -20.31
C ASN A 267 -0.78 -11.76 -20.78
N ASP A 268 -0.01 -12.65 -21.41
CA ASP A 268 -0.55 -13.92 -21.91
C ASP A 268 -0.77 -14.91 -20.77
N THR A 269 0.21 -15.00 -19.86
CA THR A 269 0.17 -15.90 -18.71
C THR A 269 -0.48 -15.27 -17.48
N GLN A 270 -0.63 -13.94 -17.47
CA GLN A 270 -1.03 -13.16 -16.29
C GLN A 270 -0.12 -13.41 -15.06
N VAL A 271 1.17 -13.60 -15.33
CA VAL A 271 2.19 -13.84 -14.31
C VAL A 271 3.23 -12.74 -14.34
N GLU A 272 3.44 -12.12 -13.18
CA GLU A 272 4.59 -11.26 -12.95
C GLU A 272 5.86 -12.10 -12.87
N HIS A 273 6.95 -11.64 -13.50
CA HIS A 273 8.24 -12.34 -13.46
C HIS A 273 9.42 -11.36 -13.50
N PHE A 274 10.58 -11.84 -13.07
CA PHE A 274 11.87 -11.19 -13.25
C PHE A 274 12.16 -10.92 -14.74
N ILE A 275 12.77 -9.76 -15.02
CA ILE A 275 13.17 -9.41 -16.39
C ILE A 275 14.51 -10.08 -16.73
N GLU A 276 14.48 -11.09 -17.60
CA GLU A 276 15.70 -11.73 -18.11
C GLU A 276 16.59 -10.72 -18.85
N GLY A 277 17.91 -10.83 -18.68
CA GLY A 277 18.89 -9.83 -19.10
C GLY A 277 19.34 -8.88 -18.00
N PHE A 278 18.67 -8.82 -16.83
CA PHE A 278 19.02 -7.91 -15.73
C PHE A 278 19.96 -8.52 -14.67
N ASN A 279 20.71 -7.67 -13.97
CA ASN A 279 21.63 -8.11 -12.92
C ASN A 279 20.86 -8.87 -11.83
N TYR A 280 21.54 -9.83 -11.21
CA TYR A 280 21.05 -10.65 -10.12
C TYR A 280 22.20 -10.89 -9.13
N SER A 281 21.97 -11.69 -8.10
CA SER A 281 23.03 -11.98 -7.11
C SER A 281 23.60 -13.38 -7.29
N PRO A 282 24.79 -13.55 -7.88
CA PRO A 282 25.44 -14.85 -7.96
C PRO A 282 25.91 -15.28 -6.56
N GLY A 283 25.42 -16.40 -6.05
CA GLY A 283 25.83 -16.94 -4.75
C GLY A 283 24.69 -17.49 -3.89
N THR A 284 24.93 -17.57 -2.59
CA THR A 284 23.98 -17.92 -1.51
C THR A 284 23.65 -16.67 -0.68
N ASP A 285 22.58 -16.72 0.13
CA ASP A 285 21.98 -15.59 0.87
C ASP A 285 22.94 -14.57 1.53
N PRO A 286 22.63 -13.24 1.47
CA PRO A 286 23.40 -12.15 2.09
C PRO A 286 23.84 -12.35 3.54
N ILE A 287 23.07 -13.07 4.37
CA ILE A 287 23.44 -13.34 5.78
C ILE A 287 24.76 -14.12 5.87
N ASN A 288 25.05 -14.95 4.87
CA ASN A 288 26.24 -15.82 4.85
C ASN A 288 27.43 -15.22 4.09
N ASP A 289 27.28 -14.03 3.50
CA ASP A 289 28.29 -13.43 2.63
C ASP A 289 28.21 -11.89 2.65
N PRO A 290 28.44 -11.24 3.81
CA PRO A 290 28.17 -9.81 3.99
C PRO A 290 28.98 -8.88 3.07
N ASP A 291 30.03 -9.41 2.42
CA ASP A 291 30.93 -8.67 1.54
C ASP A 291 30.55 -8.77 0.05
N ARG A 292 29.47 -9.49 -0.32
CA ARG A 292 29.02 -9.66 -1.71
C ARG A 292 27.75 -8.88 -2.07
N ALA A 293 27.48 -8.84 -3.38
CA ALA A 293 26.37 -8.14 -4.01
C ALA A 293 25.04 -8.89 -3.88
N PHE A 294 24.07 -8.34 -3.16
CA PHE A 294 22.75 -8.96 -3.01
C PHE A 294 21.62 -8.06 -3.50
N VAL A 295 20.69 -8.63 -4.27
CA VAL A 295 19.38 -8.05 -4.55
C VAL A 295 18.58 -8.20 -3.26
N ASP A 296 17.98 -7.11 -2.78
CA ASP A 296 17.19 -7.13 -1.55
C ASP A 296 15.71 -7.34 -1.85
N VAL A 297 15.18 -6.58 -2.81
CA VAL A 297 13.76 -6.63 -3.18
C VAL A 297 13.59 -6.39 -4.68
N ALA A 298 12.47 -6.87 -5.20
CA ALA A 298 12.01 -6.57 -6.54
C ALA A 298 10.90 -5.52 -6.53
N GLY A 299 10.83 -4.72 -7.58
CA GLY A 299 9.73 -3.79 -7.80
C GLY A 299 9.27 -3.75 -9.26
N PRO A 300 8.09 -3.18 -9.54
CA PRO A 300 7.59 -3.05 -10.91
C PRO A 300 8.47 -2.12 -11.74
N GLY A 301 9.01 -2.60 -12.87
CA GLY A 301 9.79 -1.74 -13.78
C GLY A 301 9.73 -2.12 -15.25
N GLY A 302 8.99 -3.15 -15.64
CA GLY A 302 8.65 -3.45 -17.03
C GLY A 302 7.18 -3.25 -17.35
N TYR A 303 6.86 -2.84 -18.57
CA TYR A 303 5.49 -2.46 -18.97
C TYR A 303 4.81 -1.52 -17.96
N VAL A 304 5.48 -0.42 -17.61
CA VAL A 304 4.96 0.63 -16.71
C VAL A 304 4.85 1.96 -17.43
N ARG A 305 3.90 2.82 -17.01
CA ARG A 305 3.74 4.17 -17.55
C ARG A 305 4.40 5.19 -16.64
N CYS A 306 5.21 6.08 -17.20
CA CYS A 306 5.91 7.14 -16.47
C CYS A 306 5.77 8.49 -17.20
N LEU A 307 6.19 9.59 -16.56
CA LEU A 307 6.23 10.91 -17.19
C LEU A 307 7.25 10.94 -18.32
N SER A 308 6.95 11.68 -19.39
CA SER A 308 7.90 11.86 -20.49
C SER A 308 9.02 12.80 -20.07
N GLY A 309 10.27 12.35 -20.15
CA GLY A 309 11.44 13.20 -19.99
C GLY A 309 11.69 14.17 -21.16
N SER A 310 10.96 14.03 -22.27
CA SER A 310 11.21 14.81 -23.50
C SER A 310 10.32 16.05 -23.63
N GLY A 311 9.44 16.31 -22.65
CA GLY A 311 8.55 17.47 -22.66
C GLY A 311 8.15 17.90 -21.26
N SER A 312 7.44 19.01 -21.15
CA SER A 312 6.83 19.48 -19.90
C SER A 312 5.45 18.86 -19.63
N THR A 313 4.98 17.99 -20.52
CA THR A 313 3.71 17.26 -20.41
C THR A 313 3.84 15.87 -21.03
N GLY A 314 2.89 14.99 -20.70
CA GLY A 314 2.71 13.70 -21.34
C GLY A 314 3.53 12.59 -20.71
N THR A 315 3.41 11.40 -21.30
CA THR A 315 3.89 10.17 -20.69
C THR A 315 4.66 9.30 -21.67
N VAL A 316 5.45 8.40 -21.13
CA VAL A 316 6.21 7.40 -21.86
C VAL A 316 5.90 6.01 -21.30
N ARG A 317 5.93 5.02 -22.18
CA ARG A 317 5.85 3.61 -21.80
C ARG A 317 7.25 3.07 -21.61
N ILE A 318 7.50 2.47 -20.45
CA ILE A 318 8.75 1.82 -20.13
C ILE A 318 8.56 0.32 -20.28
N TRP A 319 9.38 -0.29 -21.12
CA TRP A 319 9.31 -1.70 -21.44
C TRP A 319 10.00 -2.57 -20.38
N ALA A 320 11.17 -2.14 -19.90
CA ALA A 320 11.97 -2.85 -18.91
C ALA A 320 13.05 -1.93 -18.33
N ALA A 321 13.10 -1.74 -17.01
CA ALA A 321 14.19 -1.03 -16.34
C ALA A 321 14.22 -1.23 -14.81
N THR A 322 15.37 -1.62 -14.25
CA THR A 322 15.60 -1.52 -12.79
C THR A 322 15.55 -0.07 -12.28
N SER A 323 15.93 0.90 -13.11
CA SER A 323 15.86 2.34 -12.78
C SER A 323 14.43 2.85 -12.56
N ILE A 324 13.41 2.12 -13.03
CA ILE A 324 12.00 2.44 -12.79
C ILE A 324 11.40 1.60 -11.66
N ALA A 325 11.96 0.42 -11.34
CA ALA A 325 11.60 -0.29 -10.11
C ALA A 325 12.07 0.44 -8.85
N THR A 326 13.28 1.00 -8.87
CA THR A 326 13.87 1.77 -7.76
C THR A 326 12.95 2.86 -7.19
N PRO A 327 12.33 3.75 -8.00
CA PRO A 327 11.46 4.81 -7.47
C PRO A 327 10.17 4.29 -6.83
N TYR A 328 9.64 3.11 -7.20
CA TYR A 328 8.54 2.50 -6.45
C TYR A 328 8.98 2.09 -5.04
N VAL A 329 10.19 1.53 -4.90
CA VAL A 329 10.77 1.17 -3.59
C VAL A 329 11.09 2.43 -2.79
N SER A 330 11.63 3.49 -3.41
CA SER A 330 11.86 4.79 -2.75
C SER A 330 10.57 5.47 -2.30
N ALA A 331 9.51 5.41 -3.11
CA ALA A 331 8.19 5.88 -2.71
C ALA A 331 7.66 5.09 -1.51
N LEU A 332 7.79 3.76 -1.52
CA LEU A 332 7.35 2.92 -0.39
C LEU A 332 8.14 3.24 0.89
N ALA A 333 9.46 3.40 0.81
CA ALA A 333 10.27 3.85 1.95
C ALA A 333 9.78 5.21 2.50
N GLY A 334 9.44 6.15 1.61
CA GLY A 334 8.83 7.42 1.98
C GLY A 334 7.45 7.27 2.65
N LEU A 335 6.61 6.34 2.19
CA LEU A 335 5.32 6.03 2.83
C LEU A 335 5.51 5.41 4.22
N ILE A 336 6.50 4.51 4.39
CA ILE A 336 6.87 3.93 5.69
C ILE A 336 7.27 5.04 6.67
N LEU A 337 8.14 5.97 6.26
CA LEU A 337 8.54 7.11 7.09
C LEU A 337 7.40 8.10 7.34
N SER A 338 6.42 8.17 6.43
CA SER A 338 5.21 9.00 6.63
C SER A 338 4.30 8.43 7.72
N VAL A 339 4.37 7.13 7.99
CA VAL A 339 3.69 6.48 9.14
C VAL A 339 4.51 6.69 10.41
N ASN A 340 5.83 6.44 10.36
CA ASN A 340 6.73 6.59 11.49
C ASN A 340 8.10 7.11 11.03
N ASN A 341 8.36 8.40 11.29
CA ASN A 341 9.59 9.07 10.88
C ASN A 341 10.77 8.86 11.85
N SER A 342 10.60 8.06 12.90
CA SER A 342 11.68 7.69 13.83
C SER A 342 12.40 6.40 13.44
N LEU A 343 11.93 5.72 12.38
CA LEU A 343 12.52 4.48 11.89
C LEU A 343 13.91 4.72 11.32
N THR A 344 14.83 3.82 11.64
CA THR A 344 16.19 3.83 11.10
C THR A 344 16.25 3.19 9.71
N PRO A 345 17.33 3.39 8.94
CA PRO A 345 17.54 2.68 7.68
C PRO A 345 17.47 1.15 7.82
N VAL A 346 17.94 0.60 8.94
CA VAL A 346 17.85 -0.84 9.23
C VAL A 346 16.42 -1.27 9.48
N ASP A 347 15.61 -0.46 10.18
CA ASP A 347 14.19 -0.77 10.38
C ASP A 347 13.44 -0.79 9.04
N VAL A 348 13.68 0.21 8.17
CA VAL A 348 13.03 0.26 6.86
C VAL A 348 13.49 -0.88 5.97
N TYR A 349 14.77 -1.23 5.98
CA TYR A 349 15.28 -2.43 5.33
C TYR A 349 14.51 -3.68 5.76
N ASN A 350 14.42 -3.92 7.07
CA ASN A 350 13.75 -5.08 7.64
C ASN A 350 12.25 -5.11 7.30
N ILE A 351 11.59 -3.96 7.30
CA ILE A 351 10.18 -3.83 6.89
C ILE A 351 10.02 -4.26 5.44
N LEU A 352 10.84 -3.71 4.52
CA LEU A 352 10.75 -4.01 3.10
C LEU A 352 11.00 -5.49 2.80
N THR A 353 12.03 -6.09 3.40
CA THR A 353 12.40 -7.50 3.14
C THR A 353 11.45 -8.49 3.81
N SER A 354 10.98 -8.21 5.03
CA SER A 354 10.07 -9.12 5.76
C SER A 354 8.64 -9.13 5.20
N THR A 355 8.26 -8.10 4.45
CA THR A 355 6.89 -7.94 3.93
C THR A 355 6.79 -8.14 2.42
N ALA A 356 7.91 -8.44 1.76
CA ALA A 356 7.95 -8.75 0.35
C ALA A 356 7.13 -10.02 0.03
N ASP A 357 6.43 -9.98 -1.09
CA ASP A 357 5.71 -11.11 -1.64
C ASP A 357 6.68 -12.07 -2.34
N LYS A 358 6.65 -13.33 -1.90
CA LYS A 358 7.34 -14.42 -2.57
C LYS A 358 6.52 -14.84 -3.80
N LEU A 359 7.12 -14.73 -4.98
CA LEU A 359 6.47 -15.15 -6.22
C LEU A 359 6.59 -16.67 -6.35
N PRO A 360 5.48 -17.41 -6.53
CA PRO A 360 5.43 -18.86 -6.37
C PRO A 360 6.29 -19.65 -7.37
N GLN A 361 6.63 -19.05 -8.50
CA GLN A 361 7.48 -19.67 -9.52
C GLN A 361 8.99 -19.59 -9.22
N TYR A 362 9.40 -18.91 -8.15
CA TYR A 362 10.79 -18.86 -7.70
C TYR A 362 10.98 -19.69 -6.43
N SER A 363 12.09 -20.41 -6.36
CA SER A 363 12.51 -21.09 -5.14
C SER A 363 13.29 -20.13 -4.25
N TYR A 364 12.83 -19.95 -3.03
CA TYR A 364 13.51 -19.18 -1.99
C TYR A 364 14.23 -20.14 -1.05
N ASP A 365 15.41 -19.75 -0.57
CA ASP A 365 16.17 -20.55 0.40
C ASP A 365 15.57 -20.49 1.81
N SER A 366 16.26 -21.11 2.78
CA SER A 366 15.81 -21.18 4.19
C SER A 366 15.65 -19.81 4.85
N ASN A 367 16.36 -18.80 4.36
CA ASN A 367 16.29 -17.43 4.85
C ASN A 367 15.25 -16.61 4.08
N GLY A 368 14.57 -17.24 3.13
CA GLY A 368 13.50 -16.64 2.36
C GLY A 368 13.99 -15.76 1.23
N TRP A 369 15.24 -15.93 0.79
CA TRP A 369 15.87 -15.14 -0.25
C TRP A 369 16.00 -15.91 -1.57
N ASN A 370 16.02 -15.18 -2.69
CA ASN A 370 16.23 -15.72 -4.03
C ASN A 370 17.16 -14.80 -4.83
N ARG A 371 18.10 -15.39 -5.58
CA ARG A 371 19.09 -14.66 -6.39
C ARG A 371 18.55 -13.63 -7.38
N LYS A 372 17.37 -13.84 -7.95
CA LYS A 372 16.76 -12.95 -8.93
C LYS A 372 15.78 -11.97 -8.29
N MET A 373 15.17 -12.34 -7.17
CA MET A 373 14.02 -11.63 -6.58
C MET A 373 14.32 -10.98 -5.23
N GLY A 374 15.51 -11.21 -4.67
CA GLY A 374 15.80 -10.88 -3.29
C GLY A 374 14.87 -11.62 -2.33
N TYR A 375 14.37 -10.93 -1.32
CA TYR A 375 13.33 -11.42 -0.42
C TYR A 375 11.92 -11.47 -1.06
N GLY A 376 11.78 -10.95 -2.29
CA GLY A 376 10.54 -10.94 -3.05
C GLY A 376 10.20 -9.58 -3.64
N ARG A 377 9.02 -9.48 -4.25
CA ARG A 377 8.47 -8.21 -4.74
C ARG A 377 7.91 -7.40 -3.58
N ILE A 378 8.16 -6.09 -3.54
CA ILE A 378 7.59 -5.21 -2.52
C ILE A 378 6.05 -5.32 -2.46
N ASN A 379 5.51 -5.23 -1.25
CA ASN A 379 4.07 -5.09 -1.02
C ASN A 379 3.83 -3.89 -0.12
N ALA A 380 3.31 -2.81 -0.69
CA ALA A 380 3.14 -1.54 -0.02
C ALA A 380 2.17 -1.64 1.17
N TYR A 381 1.05 -2.36 1.02
CA TYR A 381 0.10 -2.53 2.10
C TYR A 381 0.68 -3.35 3.26
N LYS A 382 1.31 -4.49 2.97
CA LYS A 382 1.94 -5.33 4.01
C LYS A 382 3.04 -4.58 4.74
N ALA A 383 3.86 -3.80 4.03
CA ALA A 383 4.89 -2.96 4.62
C ALA A 383 4.29 -1.95 5.61
N LEU A 384 3.28 -1.17 5.22
CA LEU A 384 2.68 -0.16 6.11
C LEU A 384 1.91 -0.79 7.28
N LYS A 385 1.24 -1.92 7.05
CA LYS A 385 0.59 -2.70 8.12
C LYS A 385 1.61 -3.19 9.14
N TYR A 386 2.70 -3.80 8.67
CA TYR A 386 3.77 -4.29 9.54
C TYR A 386 4.43 -3.15 10.32
N THR A 387 4.65 -2.00 9.68
CA THR A 387 5.14 -0.79 10.35
C THR A 387 4.25 -0.42 11.55
N LEU A 388 2.93 -0.34 11.35
CA LEU A 388 1.99 -0.02 12.43
C LEU A 388 1.96 -1.10 13.52
N GLU A 389 1.93 -2.37 13.15
CA GLU A 389 1.84 -3.50 14.07
C GLU A 389 3.09 -3.66 14.96
N LYS A 390 4.28 -3.33 14.43
CA LYS A 390 5.57 -3.55 15.09
C LYS A 390 6.23 -2.30 15.66
N PHE A 391 6.00 -1.15 15.04
CA PHE A 391 6.67 0.10 15.39
C PHE A 391 5.70 1.22 15.76
N GLY A 392 4.39 1.01 15.61
CA GLY A 392 3.41 2.07 15.77
C GLY A 392 3.57 3.16 14.72
N GLY A 393 3.05 4.35 15.00
CA GLY A 393 3.11 5.48 14.08
C GLY A 393 1.88 6.37 14.16
N THR A 394 1.75 7.28 13.20
CA THR A 394 0.61 8.19 13.10
C THR A 394 -0.19 7.90 11.84
N LEU A 395 -1.50 7.66 12.00
CA LEU A 395 -2.43 7.52 10.90
C LEU A 395 -3.15 8.84 10.60
N THR A 396 -3.20 9.18 9.32
CA THR A 396 -3.95 10.33 8.78
C THR A 396 -5.32 9.95 8.23
N ASN A 397 -5.60 8.64 8.14
CA ASN A 397 -6.85 8.05 7.70
C ASN A 397 -7.49 7.19 8.81
N ASN A 398 -8.75 6.81 8.61
CA ASN A 398 -9.35 5.76 9.43
C ASN A 398 -8.64 4.44 9.14
N LEU A 399 -8.35 3.67 10.17
CA LEU A 399 -7.93 2.29 10.00
C LEU A 399 -9.17 1.42 9.86
N VAL A 400 -9.36 0.80 8.70
CA VAL A 400 -10.45 -0.15 8.48
C VAL A 400 -9.86 -1.55 8.41
N ILE A 401 -10.24 -2.39 9.37
CA ILE A 401 -9.87 -3.81 9.43
C ILE A 401 -11.01 -4.58 8.79
N SER A 402 -10.81 -5.02 7.55
CA SER A 402 -11.89 -5.60 6.74
C SER A 402 -12.29 -6.99 7.25
N SER A 403 -13.49 -7.45 6.89
CA SER A 403 -13.93 -8.81 7.22
C SER A 403 -12.95 -9.85 6.69
N GLY A 404 -12.64 -10.87 7.50
CA GLY A 404 -11.62 -11.89 7.22
C GLY A 404 -10.18 -11.42 7.46
N GLU A 405 -9.95 -10.13 7.72
CA GLU A 405 -8.63 -9.60 8.02
C GLU A 405 -8.32 -9.65 9.53
N THR A 406 -7.05 -9.81 9.88
CA THR A 406 -6.56 -9.72 11.26
C THR A 406 -5.42 -8.72 11.36
N TRP A 407 -5.48 -7.82 12.35
CA TRP A 407 -4.37 -6.93 12.73
C TRP A 407 -3.86 -7.30 14.11
N ASN A 408 -2.54 -7.35 14.28
CA ASN A 408 -1.88 -7.77 15.52
C ASN A 408 -0.85 -6.73 15.98
N PHE A 409 -1.27 -5.83 16.87
CA PHE A 409 -0.37 -4.83 17.45
C PHE A 409 0.46 -5.42 18.59
N SER A 410 1.76 -5.10 18.56
CA SER A 410 2.74 -5.63 19.50
C SER A 410 2.79 -4.82 20.80
N SER A 411 3.35 -5.42 21.85
CA SER A 411 3.56 -4.73 23.12
C SER A 411 4.53 -3.57 23.01
N GLY A 412 4.20 -2.45 23.67
CA GLY A 412 5.03 -1.25 23.71
C GLY A 412 4.85 -0.31 22.51
N VAL A 413 4.03 -0.68 21.51
CA VAL A 413 3.80 0.20 20.35
C VAL A 413 2.79 1.29 20.69
N THR A 414 2.99 2.48 20.14
CA THR A 414 2.05 3.60 20.23
C THR A 414 1.50 3.94 18.86
N VAL A 415 0.19 3.85 18.71
CA VAL A 415 -0.55 4.16 17.49
C VAL A 415 -1.33 5.44 17.71
N LYS A 416 -1.03 6.46 16.90
CA LYS A 416 -1.63 7.79 16.99
C LYS A 416 -2.56 8.03 15.81
N PHE A 417 -3.60 8.80 16.06
CA PHE A 417 -4.57 9.18 15.04
C PHE A 417 -4.67 10.70 14.96
N THR A 418 -4.70 11.25 13.74
CA THR A 418 -5.05 12.66 13.57
C THR A 418 -6.51 12.91 13.90
N THR A 419 -6.85 14.20 14.08
CA THR A 419 -8.17 14.59 14.59
C THR A 419 -9.33 13.98 13.81
N GLY A 420 -10.21 13.28 14.54
CA GLY A 420 -11.41 12.64 13.99
C GLY A 420 -11.20 11.31 13.28
N LYS A 421 -9.97 10.76 13.24
CA LYS A 421 -9.71 9.43 12.69
C LYS A 421 -9.91 8.35 13.74
N SER A 422 -10.30 7.16 13.30
CA SER A 422 -10.77 6.06 14.15
C SER A 422 -10.31 4.70 13.63
N ILE A 423 -10.50 3.66 14.45
CA ILE A 423 -10.38 2.27 14.02
C ILE A 423 -11.79 1.70 13.83
N GLN A 424 -12.07 1.17 12.64
CA GLN A 424 -13.27 0.40 12.33
C GLN A 424 -12.89 -1.05 12.12
N VAL A 425 -13.50 -1.94 12.89
CA VAL A 425 -13.20 -3.38 12.88
C VAL A 425 -14.41 -4.14 12.35
N ASP A 426 -14.25 -4.74 11.18
CA ASP A 426 -15.13 -5.76 10.59
C ASP A 426 -14.50 -7.16 10.62
N GLY A 427 -13.18 -7.23 10.78
CA GLY A 427 -12.39 -8.45 10.96
C GLY A 427 -11.99 -8.69 12.41
N THR A 428 -10.70 -8.87 12.64
CA THR A 428 -10.13 -9.16 13.97
C THR A 428 -9.06 -8.15 14.37
N LEU A 429 -9.21 -7.54 15.54
CA LEU A 429 -8.19 -6.65 16.13
C LEU A 429 -7.60 -7.28 17.39
N ASN A 430 -6.32 -7.64 17.33
CA ASN A 430 -5.55 -8.07 18.48
C ASN A 430 -4.51 -7.01 18.84
N ALA A 431 -4.43 -6.67 20.11
CA ALA A 431 -3.42 -5.77 20.64
C ALA A 431 -3.04 -6.21 22.06
N THR A 432 -1.75 -6.19 22.35
CA THR A 432 -1.24 -6.43 23.69
C THR A 432 -0.33 -5.28 24.06
N GLY A 433 -0.51 -4.66 25.23
CA GLY A 433 0.39 -3.59 25.70
C GLY A 433 0.49 -2.38 24.76
N THR A 434 -0.50 -2.16 23.89
CA THR A 434 -0.49 -1.12 22.86
C THR A 434 -1.19 0.15 23.37
N THR A 435 -0.62 1.31 23.07
CA THR A 435 -1.27 2.60 23.33
C THR A 435 -1.94 3.12 22.06
N PHE A 436 -3.24 3.34 22.10
CA PHE A 436 -4.01 4.02 21.06
C PHE A 436 -4.40 5.43 21.56
N THR A 437 -3.94 6.46 20.86
CA THR A 437 -4.10 7.85 21.32
C THR A 437 -4.23 8.82 20.15
N SER A 438 -4.46 10.10 20.46
CA SER A 438 -4.48 11.18 19.47
C SER A 438 -3.06 11.69 19.18
N SER A 439 -2.76 12.07 17.93
CA SER A 439 -1.58 12.88 17.61
C SER A 439 -1.82 14.38 17.78
N GLY A 440 -3.07 14.78 18.05
CA GLY A 440 -3.51 16.16 18.22
C GLY A 440 -4.47 16.29 19.39
N SER A 441 -5.64 16.90 19.19
CA SER A 441 -6.61 17.13 20.26
C SER A 441 -7.39 15.88 20.65
N SER A 442 -7.86 15.10 19.68
CA SER A 442 -8.67 13.90 19.94
C SER A 442 -8.77 12.97 18.74
N TRP A 443 -9.19 11.73 18.95
CA TRP A 443 -9.47 10.76 17.88
C TRP A 443 -10.81 10.05 18.14
N GLY A 444 -11.28 9.24 17.18
CA GLY A 444 -12.62 8.67 17.17
C GLY A 444 -12.78 7.31 17.87
N GLY A 445 -11.73 6.80 18.54
CA GLY A 445 -11.77 5.53 19.26
C GLY A 445 -11.82 4.29 18.35
N ILE A 446 -12.19 3.16 18.96
CA ILE A 446 -12.24 1.84 18.33
C ILE A 446 -13.69 1.39 18.21
N GLN A 447 -14.10 0.94 17.03
CA GLN A 447 -15.44 0.45 16.75
C GLN A 447 -15.41 -0.98 16.21
N PHE A 448 -15.83 -1.94 17.04
CA PHE A 448 -16.13 -3.31 16.64
C PHE A 448 -17.54 -3.38 16.08
N ARG A 449 -17.69 -3.73 14.79
CA ARG A 449 -18.96 -3.86 14.08
C ARG A 449 -19.41 -5.31 13.97
N SER A 450 -20.56 -5.54 13.33
CA SER A 450 -21.17 -6.86 13.19
C SER A 450 -20.18 -7.89 12.61
N GLY A 451 -20.07 -9.05 13.27
CA GLY A 451 -19.17 -10.13 12.85
C GLY A 451 -17.69 -9.95 13.22
N SER A 452 -17.32 -8.80 13.79
CA SER A 452 -15.94 -8.55 14.20
C SER A 452 -15.60 -9.12 15.58
N SER A 453 -14.31 -9.38 15.80
CA SER A 453 -13.80 -9.87 17.07
C SER A 453 -12.43 -9.31 17.41
N GLY A 454 -11.91 -9.64 18.60
CA GLY A 454 -10.56 -9.20 18.97
C GLY A 454 -10.22 -9.35 20.44
N ILE A 455 -8.94 -9.16 20.74
CA ILE A 455 -8.42 -9.13 22.11
C ILE A 455 -7.60 -7.85 22.29
N LEU A 456 -8.01 -7.03 23.24
CA LEU A 456 -7.22 -5.91 23.77
C LEU A 456 -6.75 -6.32 25.17
N ASP A 457 -5.45 -6.55 25.34
CA ASP A 457 -4.85 -7.00 26.59
C ASP A 457 -3.78 -6.02 27.08
N GLY A 458 -3.98 -5.35 28.21
CA GLY A 458 -2.98 -4.42 28.74
C GLY A 458 -2.84 -3.14 27.92
N CYS A 459 -3.82 -2.81 27.08
CA CYS A 459 -3.76 -1.65 26.20
C CYS A 459 -4.16 -0.35 26.92
N THR A 460 -3.64 0.78 26.44
CA THR A 460 -4.07 2.11 26.86
C THR A 460 -4.87 2.75 25.73
N ILE A 461 -6.09 3.21 26.03
CA ILE A 461 -6.97 3.91 25.08
C ILE A 461 -7.31 5.26 25.71
N GLU A 462 -6.82 6.34 25.12
CA GLU A 462 -6.95 7.68 25.71
C GLU A 462 -7.17 8.78 24.69
N ASN A 463 -7.64 9.94 25.16
CA ASN A 463 -7.87 11.15 24.37
C ASN A 463 -8.88 10.95 23.22
N VAL A 464 -9.89 10.11 23.40
CA VAL A 464 -10.99 9.94 22.45
C VAL A 464 -11.99 11.09 22.57
N TYR A 465 -12.50 11.57 21.43
CA TYR A 465 -13.67 12.43 21.35
C TYR A 465 -14.65 11.86 20.34
N THR A 466 -15.83 11.48 20.82
CA THR A 466 -16.95 11.05 19.99
C THR A 466 -18.21 11.64 20.59
N TYR A 467 -19.02 12.38 19.83
CA TYR A 467 -20.23 13.00 20.37
C TYR A 467 -21.29 11.94 20.71
N GLY A 468 -21.37 11.53 21.99
CA GLY A 468 -22.27 10.46 22.45
C GLY A 468 -21.79 9.04 22.15
N GLY A 469 -20.53 8.87 21.72
CA GLY A 469 -19.92 7.57 21.42
C GLY A 469 -19.10 7.00 22.58
N ALA A 470 -18.09 6.18 22.29
CA ALA A 470 -17.22 5.58 23.29
C ALA A 470 -15.78 5.43 22.79
N ALA A 471 -14.83 5.33 23.73
CA ALA A 471 -13.44 5.01 23.42
C ALA A 471 -13.30 3.62 22.78
N ILE A 472 -14.09 2.67 23.28
CA ILE A 472 -14.30 1.36 22.65
C ILE A 472 -15.81 1.16 22.49
N SER A 473 -16.27 0.94 21.25
CA SER A 473 -17.66 0.64 20.94
C SER A 473 -17.78 -0.75 20.31
N MET A 474 -18.80 -1.50 20.71
CA MET A 474 -19.14 -2.81 20.17
C MET A 474 -20.61 -2.78 19.72
N ILE A 475 -20.84 -2.96 18.42
CA ILE A 475 -22.12 -2.65 17.78
C ILE A 475 -22.60 -3.82 16.93
N GLY A 476 -23.87 -4.17 17.06
CA GLY A 476 -24.56 -5.07 16.11
C GLY A 476 -23.98 -6.48 16.05
N GLY A 477 -23.49 -7.00 17.18
CA GLY A 477 -22.86 -8.32 17.29
C GLY A 477 -21.32 -8.31 17.26
N GLY A 478 -20.67 -7.15 17.14
CA GLY A 478 -19.22 -7.05 17.36
C GLY A 478 -18.86 -7.48 18.79
N SER A 479 -17.78 -8.27 18.94
CA SER A 479 -17.46 -8.92 20.21
C SER A 479 -15.96 -8.97 20.47
N ALA A 480 -15.46 -8.06 21.32
CA ALA A 480 -14.06 -8.06 21.75
C ALA A 480 -13.90 -8.48 23.21
N THR A 481 -12.76 -9.10 23.50
CA THR A 481 -12.25 -9.24 24.87
C THR A 481 -11.40 -8.02 25.20
N VAL A 482 -11.79 -7.25 26.21
CA VAL A 482 -11.05 -6.08 26.70
C VAL A 482 -10.62 -6.38 28.12
N LYS A 483 -9.33 -6.59 28.33
CA LYS A 483 -8.80 -7.00 29.63
C LYS A 483 -7.51 -6.30 30.00
N ASN A 484 -7.33 -6.03 31.29
CA ASN A 484 -6.15 -5.37 31.83
C ASN A 484 -5.87 -3.98 31.23
N CYS A 485 -6.84 -3.36 30.55
CA CYS A 485 -6.66 -2.11 29.84
C CYS A 485 -6.85 -0.89 30.74
N THR A 486 -6.23 0.22 30.34
CA THR A 486 -6.49 1.56 30.87
C THR A 486 -7.28 2.36 29.83
N ILE A 487 -8.46 2.84 30.19
CA ILE A 487 -9.34 3.62 29.30
C ILE A 487 -9.63 4.95 29.98
N GLU A 488 -8.99 6.02 29.50
CA GLU A 488 -8.99 7.29 30.23
C GLU A 488 -8.98 8.56 29.41
N ASN A 489 -9.39 9.66 30.05
CA ASN A 489 -9.35 11.03 29.51
C ASN A 489 -10.14 11.17 28.19
N ASN A 490 -11.27 10.49 28.09
CA ASN A 490 -12.12 10.51 26.91
C ASN A 490 -13.26 11.52 27.06
N SER A 491 -13.36 12.43 26.09
CA SER A 491 -14.26 13.58 26.12
C SER A 491 -15.54 13.33 25.35
N SER A 492 -16.68 13.78 25.88
CA SER A 492 -18.04 13.58 25.33
C SER A 492 -18.40 12.11 25.02
N SER A 493 -17.68 11.16 25.62
CA SER A 493 -17.71 9.75 25.29
C SER A 493 -17.77 8.87 26.54
N HIS A 494 -18.31 7.66 26.39
CA HIS A 494 -18.17 6.58 27.36
C HIS A 494 -16.77 5.97 27.28
N GLY A 495 -16.32 5.27 28.32
CA GLY A 495 -15.14 4.42 28.23
C GLY A 495 -15.38 3.26 27.27
N ILE A 496 -16.36 2.41 27.59
CA ILE A 496 -16.79 1.27 26.76
C ILE A 496 -18.30 1.37 26.52
N SER A 497 -18.74 1.14 25.29
CA SER A 497 -20.17 1.04 24.94
C SER A 497 -20.48 -0.26 24.18
N ILE A 498 -21.52 -0.96 24.61
CA ILE A 498 -22.00 -2.22 24.02
C ILE A 498 -23.44 -2.02 23.57
N ILE A 499 -23.69 -2.14 22.27
CA ILE A 499 -24.96 -1.78 21.64
C ILE A 499 -25.45 -2.93 20.74
N ASN A 500 -26.64 -3.47 21.04
CA ASN A 500 -27.32 -4.46 20.19
C ASN A 500 -26.44 -5.69 19.86
N THR A 501 -25.74 -6.24 20.87
CA THR A 501 -24.86 -7.42 20.71
C THR A 501 -25.60 -8.72 21.04
N GLU A 502 -26.71 -9.00 20.34
CA GLU A 502 -27.56 -10.17 20.67
C GLU A 502 -26.86 -11.52 20.40
N SER A 503 -25.89 -11.56 19.47
CA SER A 503 -25.09 -12.76 19.13
C SER A 503 -23.63 -12.72 19.61
N GLY A 504 -23.12 -11.55 19.97
CA GLY A 504 -21.75 -11.36 20.47
C GLY A 504 -21.74 -11.33 22.00
N VAL A 505 -20.73 -11.92 22.63
CA VAL A 505 -20.60 -11.91 24.09
C VAL A 505 -19.25 -11.31 24.48
N PRO A 506 -19.13 -9.97 24.51
CA PRO A 506 -17.92 -9.30 24.97
C PRO A 506 -17.51 -9.74 26.37
N TYR A 507 -16.19 -9.76 26.60
CA TYR A 507 -15.61 -10.07 27.89
C TYR A 507 -14.77 -8.90 28.38
N ILE A 508 -15.26 -8.20 29.40
CA ILE A 508 -14.67 -6.96 29.92
C ILE A 508 -14.16 -7.19 31.34
N TYR A 509 -12.85 -7.32 31.47
CA TYR A 509 -12.21 -7.87 32.67
C TYR A 509 -11.02 -7.07 33.18
N ASN A 510 -11.00 -6.72 34.47
CA ASN A 510 -9.83 -6.12 35.12
C ASN A 510 -9.32 -4.83 34.44
N ASN A 511 -10.22 -3.98 33.96
CA ASN A 511 -9.86 -2.70 33.34
C ASN A 511 -9.91 -1.56 34.36
N THR A 512 -9.05 -0.56 34.17
CA THR A 512 -9.13 0.74 34.85
C THR A 512 -9.77 1.74 33.90
N ILE A 513 -10.98 2.20 34.23
CA ILE A 513 -11.75 3.11 33.37
C ILE A 513 -11.97 4.39 34.16
N ARG A 514 -11.46 5.55 33.74
CA ARG A 514 -11.55 6.79 34.54
C ARG A 514 -11.54 8.03 33.66
N ASN A 515 -11.96 9.18 34.21
CA ASN A 515 -11.91 10.48 33.51
C ASN A 515 -12.63 10.48 32.14
N ASN A 516 -13.73 9.74 32.01
CA ASN A 516 -14.59 9.77 30.83
C ASN A 516 -15.75 10.75 31.09
N THR A 517 -16.12 11.59 30.11
CA THR A 517 -17.17 12.61 30.34
C THR A 517 -18.56 12.01 30.57
N LEU A 518 -18.87 10.86 29.95
CA LEU A 518 -20.17 10.21 30.10
C LEU A 518 -20.12 9.14 31.22
N SER A 519 -20.06 7.86 30.86
CA SER A 519 -20.02 6.74 31.81
C SER A 519 -18.80 5.87 31.54
N GLY A 520 -18.26 5.17 32.54
CA GLY A 520 -17.20 4.21 32.30
C GLY A 520 -17.63 3.08 31.36
N ILE A 521 -18.77 2.44 31.63
CA ILE A 521 -19.36 1.39 30.79
C ILE A 521 -20.84 1.68 30.53
N SER A 522 -21.27 1.60 29.28
CA SER A 522 -22.67 1.73 28.85
C SER A 522 -23.11 0.49 28.08
N ILE A 523 -24.27 -0.08 28.41
CA ILE A 523 -24.83 -1.27 27.77
C ILE A 523 -26.25 -0.97 27.33
N TYR A 524 -26.52 -1.12 26.03
CA TYR A 524 -27.84 -0.93 25.43
C TYR A 524 -28.22 -2.18 24.62
N ASN A 525 -29.19 -2.95 25.11
CA ASN A 525 -29.68 -4.18 24.46
C ASN A 525 -28.55 -5.14 24.05
N GLY A 526 -27.68 -5.52 24.98
CA GLY A 526 -26.55 -6.42 24.71
C GLY A 526 -26.22 -7.32 25.90
N ASN A 527 -25.67 -8.50 25.61
CA ASN A 527 -25.14 -9.41 26.63
C ASN A 527 -23.63 -9.22 26.76
N THR A 528 -23.11 -9.18 27.99
CA THR A 528 -21.66 -9.05 28.24
C THR A 528 -21.28 -9.66 29.58
N TYR A 529 -20.03 -10.10 29.70
CA TYR A 529 -19.43 -10.45 30.99
C TYR A 529 -18.62 -9.28 31.54
N LEU A 530 -18.89 -8.90 32.79
CA LEU A 530 -18.20 -7.82 33.52
C LEU A 530 -17.59 -8.38 34.79
N ARG A 531 -16.28 -8.18 35.00
CA ARG A 531 -15.62 -8.62 36.24
C ARG A 531 -14.38 -7.79 36.58
N TYR A 532 -14.24 -7.42 37.85
CA TYR A 532 -13.08 -6.73 38.43
C TYR A 532 -12.67 -5.41 37.76
N ASN A 533 -13.60 -4.68 37.12
CA ASN A 533 -13.32 -3.36 36.56
C ASN A 533 -13.35 -2.30 37.68
N THR A 534 -12.45 -1.31 37.62
CA THR A 534 -12.27 -0.27 38.66
C THR A 534 -12.46 1.14 38.09
N HIS A 535 -12.80 2.09 38.97
CA HIS A 535 -13.00 3.52 38.66
C HIS A 535 -14.13 3.89 37.68
N ILE A 536 -15.06 2.95 37.42
CA ILE A 536 -16.14 3.00 36.41
C ILE A 536 -17.07 4.20 36.55
#